data_AF-A0A2S8SVH6-F1
#
_entry.id   AF-A0A2S8SVH6-F1
#
_cell.length_a   1.000
_cell.length_b   1.000
_cell.length_c   1.000
_cell.angle_alpha   90.00
_cell.angle_beta   90.00
_cell.angle_gamma   90.00
#
_symmetry.space_group_name_H-M   'P 1'
#
loop_
_entity.id
_entity.type
_entity.pdbx_description
1 polymer ?
#
loop_
_entity_poly.entity_id
_entity_poly.type
_entity_poly.pdbx_seq_one_letter_code
_entity_poly.pdbx_strand_id
1 'polypeptide(L)'
;MQLFNAEFHLLSSLCDAPNIEGAARQLLRDYPKVVRAFPLLLAWRRQMTLLVDAETARVEVFDFAPKDVLSEIEIERYVRFLGESGLLDLLANIKSVPDYATGVEVGIDTNGRKGRSGNLAVKALTPHIERALENLGDVDFWPERTYAWMRAQGCPLTLDMAGWKWDGAFHSQTTGRWVVMEINHYGTTGSKPAAIANDYIARERELLLLGVGFLWVTDGLAWKAMQPVLKRAFQEIRFVSTIQLARDGLLEHALRSMLGPK
;
A
#
# COMPACT_ATOMS: atom_id res chain seq x y z
N MET A 1 16.23 14.53 -16.19
CA MET A 1 17.24 13.58 -15.69
C MET A 1 18.65 14.17 -15.49
N GLN A 2 19.23 14.95 -16.43
CA GLN A 2 20.58 15.57 -16.25
C GLN A 2 20.75 16.38 -14.95
N LEU A 3 19.66 16.91 -14.39
CA LEU A 3 19.64 17.72 -13.17
C LEU A 3 19.95 16.96 -11.87
N PHE A 4 19.79 15.62 -11.81
CA PHE A 4 19.97 14.82 -10.57
C PHE A 4 21.05 13.74 -10.70
N ASN A 5 21.88 13.82 -11.73
CA ASN A 5 22.83 12.76 -12.06
C ASN A 5 23.83 12.53 -10.91
N ALA A 6 24.34 13.60 -10.31
CA ALA A 6 25.24 13.53 -9.17
C ALA A 6 24.59 12.84 -7.96
N GLU A 7 23.35 13.21 -7.63
CA GLU A 7 22.60 12.61 -6.53
C GLU A 7 22.32 11.12 -6.73
N PHE A 8 21.99 10.70 -7.96
CA PHE A 8 21.78 9.29 -8.24
C PHE A 8 23.07 8.49 -8.11
N HIS A 9 24.20 8.99 -8.61
CA HIS A 9 25.48 8.32 -8.41
C HIS A 9 25.87 8.21 -6.93
N LEU A 10 25.60 9.26 -6.15
CA LEU A 10 25.79 9.23 -4.69
C LEU A 10 24.89 8.18 -4.03
N LEU A 11 23.63 8.06 -4.43
CA LEU A 11 22.70 7.06 -3.90
C LEU A 11 23.07 5.64 -4.27
N SER A 12 23.75 5.41 -5.40
CA SER A 12 24.27 4.08 -5.74
C SER A 12 25.27 3.56 -4.70
N SER A 13 25.86 4.41 -3.84
CA SER A 13 26.68 3.94 -2.72
C SER A 13 25.90 3.11 -1.69
N LEU A 14 24.57 3.24 -1.65
CA LEU A 14 23.70 2.48 -0.74
C LEU A 14 23.38 1.07 -1.27
N CYS A 15 23.57 0.82 -2.56
CA CYS A 15 23.14 -0.41 -3.22
C CYS A 15 23.84 -1.67 -2.71
N ASP A 16 25.13 -1.57 -2.40
CA ASP A 16 25.93 -2.69 -1.88
C ASP A 16 26.33 -2.47 -0.41
N ALA A 17 25.66 -1.55 0.31
CA ALA A 17 26.01 -1.21 1.67
C ALA A 17 25.59 -2.33 2.65
N PRO A 18 26.52 -2.94 3.42
CA PRO A 18 26.19 -4.01 4.36
C PRO A 18 25.32 -3.52 5.54
N ASN A 19 25.46 -2.25 5.92
CA ASN A 19 24.54 -1.55 6.81
C ASN A 19 23.97 -0.34 6.06
N ILE A 20 22.90 -0.58 5.31
CA ILE A 20 22.32 0.43 4.42
C ILE A 20 21.77 1.65 5.18
N GLU A 21 21.22 1.47 6.39
CA GLU A 21 20.75 2.60 7.19
C GLU A 21 21.91 3.46 7.71
N GLY A 22 22.99 2.82 8.19
CA GLY A 22 24.19 3.52 8.62
C GLY A 22 24.84 4.29 7.46
N ALA A 23 24.89 3.67 6.28
CA ALA A 23 25.36 4.32 5.07
C ALA A 23 24.45 5.48 4.64
N ALA A 24 23.13 5.34 4.76
CA ALA A 24 22.18 6.40 4.46
C ALA A 24 22.35 7.60 5.40
N ARG A 25 22.53 7.37 6.72
CA ARG A 25 22.84 8.41 7.70
C ARG A 25 24.10 9.19 7.30
N GLN A 26 25.16 8.46 6.97
CA GLN A 26 26.43 9.07 6.58
C GLN A 26 26.31 9.85 5.27
N LEU A 27 25.64 9.29 4.27
CA LEU A 27 25.40 9.95 2.99
C LEU A 27 24.63 11.26 3.15
N LEU A 28 23.62 11.29 4.03
CA LEU A 28 22.84 12.49 4.32
C LEU A 28 23.65 13.57 5.07
N ARG A 29 24.59 13.16 5.94
CA ARG A 29 25.53 14.10 6.59
C ARG A 29 26.46 14.74 5.57
N ASP A 30 27.05 13.92 4.70
CA ASP A 30 28.11 14.37 3.78
C ASP A 30 27.53 15.08 2.54
N TYR A 31 26.36 14.64 2.07
CA TYR A 31 25.71 15.11 0.85
C TYR A 31 24.21 15.38 1.07
N PRO A 32 23.85 16.36 1.92
CA PRO A 32 22.46 16.62 2.32
C PRO A 32 21.54 16.96 1.15
N LYS A 33 22.07 17.49 0.05
CA LYS A 33 21.30 17.78 -1.17
C LYS A 33 20.69 16.55 -1.81
N VAL A 34 21.18 15.34 -1.51
CA VAL A 34 20.68 14.08 -2.09
C VAL A 34 19.19 13.83 -1.83
N VAL A 35 18.62 14.41 -0.76
CA VAL A 35 17.20 14.26 -0.40
C VAL A 35 16.25 14.63 -1.55
N ARG A 36 16.64 15.58 -2.41
CA ARG A 36 15.83 16.04 -3.54
C ARG A 36 15.58 14.96 -4.59
N ALA A 37 16.41 13.92 -4.61
CA ALA A 37 16.30 12.80 -5.54
C ALA A 37 15.29 11.73 -5.06
N PHE A 38 14.95 11.66 -3.77
CA PHE A 38 14.11 10.58 -3.22
C PHE A 38 12.71 10.52 -3.84
N PRO A 39 11.98 11.64 -4.02
CA PRO A 39 10.66 11.60 -4.64
C PRO A 39 10.70 11.06 -6.06
N LEU A 40 11.78 11.34 -6.81
CA LEU A 40 11.93 10.88 -8.21
C LEU A 40 12.06 9.36 -8.30
N LEU A 41 12.78 8.74 -7.36
CA LEU A 41 12.89 7.28 -7.29
C LEU A 41 11.55 6.61 -6.94
N LEU A 42 10.65 7.35 -6.31
CA LEU A 42 9.28 6.93 -6.02
C LEU A 42 8.27 7.41 -7.08
N ALA A 43 8.75 7.99 -8.18
CA ALA A 43 7.95 8.58 -9.25
C ALA A 43 6.92 9.64 -8.77
N TRP A 44 7.26 10.36 -7.70
CA TRP A 44 6.46 11.40 -7.09
C TRP A 44 7.07 12.78 -7.36
N ARG A 45 6.25 13.76 -7.77
CA ARG A 45 6.70 15.10 -8.20
C ARG A 45 6.15 16.26 -7.35
N ARG A 46 5.54 15.96 -6.19
CA ARG A 46 4.91 16.93 -5.26
C ARG A 46 5.44 16.73 -3.83
N GLN A 47 4.95 17.49 -2.85
CA GLN A 47 5.17 17.20 -1.43
C GLN A 47 4.79 15.73 -1.14
N MET A 48 5.62 15.03 -0.35
CA MET A 48 5.29 13.69 0.12
C MET A 48 4.88 13.71 1.57
N THR A 49 3.91 12.86 1.86
CA THR A 49 3.38 12.61 3.19
C THR A 49 3.63 11.16 3.53
N LEU A 50 4.28 10.89 4.66
CA LEU A 50 4.41 9.54 5.20
C LEU A 50 3.47 9.39 6.38
N LEU A 51 2.71 8.30 6.41
CA LEU A 51 1.98 7.91 7.61
C LEU A 51 3.00 7.35 8.60
N VAL A 52 3.29 8.13 9.66
CA VAL A 52 4.27 7.75 10.68
C VAL A 52 3.63 7.08 11.89
N ASP A 53 2.32 7.18 11.99
CA ASP A 53 1.53 6.47 13.00
C ASP A 53 0.17 6.17 12.38
N ALA A 54 -0.09 4.88 12.18
CA ALA A 54 -1.36 4.46 11.63
C ALA A 54 -2.50 4.66 12.65
N GLU A 55 -2.29 4.32 13.93
CA GLU A 55 -3.30 4.42 14.98
C GLU A 55 -3.85 5.83 15.14
N THR A 56 -2.97 6.83 15.18
CA THR A 56 -3.36 8.25 15.35
C THR A 56 -3.56 8.98 14.02
N ALA A 57 -3.43 8.29 12.89
CA ALA A 57 -3.42 8.87 11.55
C ALA A 57 -2.41 10.03 11.40
N ARG A 58 -1.31 10.01 12.17
CA ARG A 58 -0.31 11.08 12.12
C ARG A 58 0.46 10.96 10.82
N VAL A 59 0.28 11.99 10.00
CA VAL A 59 0.98 12.14 8.73
C VAL A 59 2.09 13.15 8.90
N GLU A 60 3.29 12.75 8.55
CA GLU A 60 4.44 13.63 8.51
C GLU A 60 4.67 14.12 7.08
N VAL A 61 4.74 15.44 6.92
CA VAL A 61 5.07 16.08 5.65
C VAL A 61 6.59 16.17 5.52
N PHE A 62 7.11 15.66 4.42
CA PHE A 62 8.51 15.74 4.07
C PHE A 62 8.73 16.83 3.02
N ASP A 63 9.71 17.68 3.31
CA ASP A 63 10.27 18.63 2.37
C ASP A 63 11.52 18.01 1.74
N PHE A 64 11.61 18.03 0.42
CA PHE A 64 12.77 17.53 -0.33
C PHE A 64 13.45 18.65 -1.13
N ALA A 65 13.21 19.91 -0.77
CA ALA A 65 14.02 21.01 -1.25
C ALA A 65 15.50 20.76 -0.90
N PRO A 66 16.44 21.09 -1.80
CA PRO A 66 17.87 20.94 -1.53
C PRO A 66 18.27 21.77 -0.31
N LYS A 67 18.98 21.15 0.62
CA LYS A 67 19.53 21.78 1.82
C LYS A 67 21.05 21.64 1.83
N ASP A 68 21.76 22.68 2.27
CA ASP A 68 23.22 22.64 2.40
C ASP A 68 23.68 21.90 3.65
N VAL A 69 22.84 21.82 4.69
CA VAL A 69 23.09 21.12 5.95
C VAL A 69 21.79 20.49 6.45
N LEU A 70 21.89 19.31 7.06
CA LEU A 70 20.81 18.66 7.79
C LEU A 70 21.21 18.52 9.26
N SER A 71 20.27 18.81 10.16
CA SER A 71 20.43 18.44 11.57
C SER A 71 20.31 16.92 11.76
N GLU A 72 20.88 16.37 12.84
CA GLU A 72 20.74 14.94 13.17
C GLU A 72 19.27 14.49 13.26
N ILE A 73 18.39 15.36 13.76
CA ILE A 73 16.94 15.10 13.80
C ILE A 73 16.38 14.96 12.39
N GLU A 74 16.77 15.82 11.45
CA GLU A 74 16.32 15.72 10.06
C GLU A 74 16.89 14.48 9.35
N ILE A 75 18.15 14.13 9.62
CA ILE A 75 18.79 12.93 9.08
C ILE A 75 17.99 11.69 9.50
N GLU A 76 17.72 11.52 10.80
CA GLU A 76 16.93 10.38 11.28
C GLU A 76 15.51 10.37 10.71
N ARG A 77 14.89 11.55 10.52
CA ARG A 77 13.58 11.65 9.86
C ARG A 77 13.64 11.15 8.42
N TYR A 78 14.64 11.56 7.63
CA TYR A 78 14.78 11.08 6.25
C TYR A 78 15.16 9.61 6.18
N VAL A 79 15.99 9.10 7.10
CA VAL A 79 16.34 7.67 7.14
C VAL A 79 15.12 6.82 7.46
N ARG A 80 14.30 7.23 8.44
CA ARG A 80 13.01 6.60 8.71
C ARG A 80 12.13 6.63 7.46
N PHE A 81 12.04 7.77 6.78
CA PHE A 81 11.30 7.85 5.53
C PHE A 81 11.79 6.85 4.48
N LEU A 82 13.10 6.73 4.27
CA LEU A 82 13.68 5.81 3.30
C LEU A 82 13.36 4.35 3.62
N GLY A 83 13.39 3.97 4.90
CA GLY A 83 13.03 2.62 5.36
C GLY A 83 11.54 2.34 5.19
N GLU A 84 10.70 3.20 5.77
CA GLU A 84 9.24 3.03 5.75
C GLU A 84 8.66 3.09 4.34
N SER A 85 9.20 3.94 3.46
CA SER A 85 8.77 4.00 2.05
C SER A 85 9.21 2.79 1.22
N GLY A 86 10.03 1.89 1.78
CA GLY A 86 10.66 0.78 1.06
C GLY A 86 11.74 1.21 0.07
N LEU A 87 12.29 2.42 0.22
CA LEU A 87 13.34 2.92 -0.68
C LEU A 87 14.70 2.30 -0.34
N LEU A 88 14.99 2.02 0.94
CA LEU A 88 16.19 1.27 1.31
C LEU A 88 16.16 -0.15 0.72
N ASP A 89 15.03 -0.86 0.85
CA ASP A 89 14.86 -2.19 0.26
C ASP A 89 15.03 -2.17 -1.26
N LEU A 90 14.49 -1.16 -1.94
CA LEU A 90 14.71 -0.98 -3.37
C LEU A 90 16.20 -0.82 -3.68
N LEU A 91 16.86 0.12 -2.99
CA LEU A 91 18.25 0.46 -3.25
C LEU A 91 19.16 -0.75 -3.05
N ALA A 92 18.92 -1.55 -2.00
CA ALA A 92 19.65 -2.79 -1.73
C ALA A 92 19.51 -3.86 -2.83
N ASN A 93 18.47 -3.78 -3.67
CA ASN A 93 18.16 -4.78 -4.70
C ASN A 93 18.48 -4.31 -6.12
N ILE A 94 19.01 -3.11 -6.30
CA ILE A 94 19.44 -2.58 -7.61
C ILE A 94 20.95 -2.33 -7.61
N LYS A 95 21.56 -2.32 -8.80
CA LYS A 95 23.01 -2.10 -8.96
C LYS A 95 23.39 -0.68 -9.35
N SER A 96 22.41 0.09 -9.84
CA SER A 96 22.65 1.43 -10.38
C SER A 96 21.37 2.24 -10.26
N VAL A 97 21.41 3.28 -9.42
CA VAL A 97 20.30 4.22 -9.26
C VAL A 97 20.05 5.03 -10.55
N PRO A 98 21.07 5.48 -11.31
CA PRO A 98 20.84 6.13 -12.61
C PRO A 98 20.07 5.25 -13.61
N ASP A 99 20.43 3.97 -13.72
CA ASP A 99 19.76 3.05 -14.65
C ASP A 99 18.32 2.77 -14.20
N TYR A 100 18.14 2.59 -12.89
CA TYR A 100 16.81 2.47 -12.30
C TYR A 100 15.94 3.71 -12.57
N ALA A 101 16.46 4.92 -12.31
CA ALA A 101 15.74 6.16 -12.55
C ALA A 101 15.35 6.32 -14.04
N THR A 102 16.23 5.91 -14.95
CA THR A 102 15.93 5.84 -16.38
C THR A 102 14.75 4.89 -16.65
N GLY A 103 14.78 3.68 -16.07
CA GLY A 103 13.70 2.69 -16.15
C GLY A 103 12.36 3.15 -15.58
N VAL A 104 12.38 3.97 -14.52
CA VAL A 104 11.20 4.62 -13.95
C VAL A 104 10.62 5.65 -14.92
N GLU A 105 11.46 6.48 -15.54
CA GLU A 105 11.04 7.51 -16.50
C GLU A 105 10.42 6.89 -17.76
N VAL A 106 10.96 5.78 -18.27
CA VAL A 106 10.43 5.10 -19.48
C VAL A 106 9.31 4.09 -19.20
N GLY A 107 8.90 3.93 -17.94
CA GLY A 107 7.73 3.12 -17.55
C GLY A 107 7.95 1.60 -17.52
N ILE A 108 9.22 1.15 -17.57
CA ILE A 108 9.58 -0.27 -17.54
C ILE A 108 9.32 -0.88 -16.14
N ASP A 109 9.39 -0.08 -15.07
CA ASP A 109 9.12 -0.48 -13.67
C ASP A 109 7.64 -0.31 -13.22
N THR A 110 6.69 -0.38 -14.14
CA THR A 110 5.26 -0.21 -13.79
C THR A 110 4.70 -1.33 -12.90
N ASN A 111 5.29 -2.53 -12.94
CA ASN A 111 4.86 -3.69 -12.16
C ASN A 111 5.47 -3.73 -10.75
N GLY A 112 6.77 -3.46 -10.60
CA GLY A 112 7.43 -3.35 -9.27
C GLY A 112 6.91 -2.16 -8.45
N ARG A 113 6.46 -1.10 -9.13
CA ARG A 113 5.81 0.07 -8.52
C ARG A 113 4.47 -0.24 -7.83
N LYS A 114 3.64 -1.11 -8.41
CA LYS A 114 2.33 -1.48 -7.83
C LYS A 114 2.49 -2.35 -6.58
N GLY A 115 3.48 -3.25 -6.56
CA GLY A 115 3.76 -4.09 -5.39
C GLY A 115 4.17 -3.27 -4.16
N ARG A 116 5.03 -2.25 -4.33
CA ARG A 116 5.50 -1.41 -3.21
C ARG A 116 4.42 -0.47 -2.64
N SER A 117 3.59 0.11 -3.50
CA SER A 117 2.49 0.99 -3.07
C SER A 117 1.31 0.23 -2.46
N GLY A 118 1.02 -1.00 -2.92
CA GLY A 118 0.05 -1.89 -2.28
C GLY A 118 0.47 -2.29 -0.85
N ASN A 119 1.74 -2.66 -0.67
CA ASN A 119 2.29 -3.06 0.63
C ASN A 119 2.24 -1.91 1.67
N LEU A 120 2.52 -0.67 1.25
CA LEU A 120 2.34 0.52 2.10
C LEU A 120 0.89 0.76 2.55
N ALA A 121 -0.07 0.52 1.65
CA ALA A 121 -1.49 0.73 1.97
C ALA A 121 -2.02 -0.36 2.93
N VAL A 122 -1.58 -1.61 2.77
CA VAL A 122 -1.85 -2.69 3.73
C VAL A 122 -1.23 -2.34 5.09
N LYS A 123 0.06 -1.98 5.13
CA LYS A 123 0.75 -1.56 6.37
C LYS A 123 0.04 -0.40 7.08
N ALA A 124 -0.48 0.58 6.32
CA ALA A 124 -1.23 1.70 6.87
C ALA A 124 -2.59 1.32 7.50
N LEU A 125 -3.15 0.17 7.11
CA LEU A 125 -4.40 -0.37 7.64
C LEU A 125 -4.18 -1.41 8.73
N THR A 126 -3.00 -2.05 8.79
CA THR A 126 -2.70 -3.14 9.73
C THR A 126 -3.08 -2.85 11.18
N PRO A 127 -2.70 -1.70 11.80
CA PRO A 127 -3.06 -1.46 13.21
C PRO A 127 -4.57 -1.30 13.43
N HIS A 128 -5.30 -0.81 12.42
CA HIS A 128 -6.76 -0.71 12.49
C HIS A 128 -7.43 -2.07 12.29
N ILE A 129 -6.83 -2.93 11.47
CA ILE A 129 -7.24 -4.33 11.32
C ILE A 129 -7.06 -5.04 12.65
N GLU A 130 -5.87 -4.98 13.25
CA GLU A 130 -5.56 -5.61 14.54
C GLU A 130 -6.56 -5.18 15.63
N ARG A 131 -6.78 -3.87 15.78
CA ARG A 131 -7.78 -3.34 16.72
C ARG A 131 -9.21 -3.83 16.43
N ALA A 132 -9.60 -3.93 15.15
CA ALA A 132 -10.91 -4.48 14.80
C ALA A 132 -11.02 -5.96 15.21
N LEU A 133 -9.96 -6.73 15.03
CA LEU A 133 -9.91 -8.16 15.39
C LEU A 133 -9.99 -8.38 16.90
N GLU A 134 -9.35 -7.54 17.71
CA GLU A 134 -9.47 -7.57 19.18
C GLU A 134 -10.95 -7.56 19.65
N ASN A 135 -11.80 -6.81 18.95
CA ASN A 135 -13.23 -6.69 19.26
C ASN A 135 -14.10 -7.80 18.63
N LEU A 136 -13.54 -8.59 17.71
CA LEU A 136 -14.26 -9.62 16.94
C LEU A 136 -14.00 -11.04 17.44
N GLY A 137 -12.98 -11.25 18.27
CA GLY A 137 -12.64 -12.56 18.86
C GLY A 137 -11.79 -13.42 17.92
N ASP A 138 -12.13 -14.71 17.80
CA ASP A 138 -11.34 -15.72 17.06
C ASP A 138 -11.44 -15.55 15.53
N VAL A 139 -10.84 -14.47 15.03
CA VAL A 139 -10.70 -14.16 13.62
C VAL A 139 -9.22 -14.08 13.27
N ASP A 140 -8.77 -14.98 12.40
CA ASP A 140 -7.45 -14.91 11.83
C ASP A 140 -7.39 -13.88 10.71
N PHE A 141 -6.25 -13.21 10.58
CA PHE A 141 -5.95 -12.31 9.47
C PHE A 141 -4.61 -12.66 8.83
N TRP A 142 -4.59 -12.66 7.50
CA TRP A 142 -3.38 -12.84 6.72
C TRP A 142 -3.24 -11.77 5.63
N PRO A 143 -2.16 -10.96 5.65
CA PRO A 143 -1.86 -10.05 4.56
C PRO A 143 -1.34 -10.83 3.35
N GLU A 144 -1.77 -10.46 2.15
CA GLU A 144 -1.32 -11.03 0.87
C GLU A 144 -1.33 -12.57 0.80
N ARG A 145 -2.45 -13.16 0.35
CA ARG A 145 -2.56 -14.61 0.16
C ARG A 145 -2.97 -15.00 -1.26
N THR A 146 -2.37 -16.09 -1.72
CA THR A 146 -2.69 -16.68 -3.02
C THR A 146 -3.92 -17.57 -2.92
N TYR A 147 -4.63 -17.72 -4.03
CA TYR A 147 -5.73 -18.68 -4.16
C TYR A 147 -5.37 -20.08 -3.62
N ALA A 148 -4.21 -20.63 -4.03
CA ALA A 148 -3.80 -21.98 -3.67
C ALA A 148 -3.64 -22.14 -2.14
N TRP A 149 -3.08 -21.14 -1.48
CA TRP A 149 -2.95 -21.16 -0.02
C TRP A 149 -4.31 -21.09 0.66
N MET A 150 -5.20 -20.19 0.22
CA MET A 150 -6.53 -20.04 0.81
C MET A 150 -7.38 -21.31 0.67
N ARG A 151 -7.30 -21.97 -0.49
CA ARG A 151 -7.94 -23.28 -0.72
C ARG A 151 -7.42 -24.34 0.23
N ALA A 152 -6.11 -24.39 0.45
CA ALA A 152 -5.50 -25.34 1.37
C ALA A 152 -5.95 -25.12 2.83
N GLN A 153 -6.33 -23.88 3.20
CA GLN A 153 -6.93 -23.56 4.50
C GLN A 153 -8.44 -23.81 4.58
N GLY A 154 -9.07 -24.31 3.51
CA GLY A 154 -10.50 -24.61 3.48
C GLY A 154 -11.40 -23.47 2.98
N CYS A 155 -10.84 -22.41 2.40
CA CYS A 155 -11.64 -21.36 1.77
C CYS A 155 -12.39 -21.91 0.52
N PRO A 156 -13.69 -21.61 0.34
CA PRO A 156 -14.51 -22.24 -0.70
C PRO A 156 -14.30 -21.68 -2.13
N LEU A 157 -13.20 -20.97 -2.39
CA LEU A 157 -12.88 -20.41 -3.72
C LEU A 157 -12.86 -21.47 -4.83
N THR A 158 -13.06 -21.06 -6.08
CA THR A 158 -13.13 -21.94 -7.25
C THR A 158 -11.98 -21.70 -8.23
N LEU A 159 -11.70 -22.65 -9.14
CA LEU A 159 -10.50 -22.64 -9.99
C LEU A 159 -10.43 -21.45 -10.96
N ASP A 160 -11.56 -20.91 -11.36
CA ASP A 160 -11.69 -19.65 -12.10
C ASP A 160 -11.06 -18.45 -11.36
N MET A 161 -10.96 -18.53 -10.03
CA MET A 161 -10.33 -17.53 -9.17
C MET A 161 -8.83 -17.78 -8.94
N ALA A 162 -8.22 -18.76 -9.63
CA ALA A 162 -6.81 -19.11 -9.41
C ALA A 162 -5.81 -17.98 -9.73
N GLY A 163 -6.16 -17.09 -10.65
CA GLY A 163 -5.36 -15.91 -11.00
C GLY A 163 -5.47 -14.76 -10.01
N TRP A 164 -6.37 -14.87 -9.03
CA TRP A 164 -6.66 -13.79 -8.10
C TRP A 164 -5.67 -13.75 -6.93
N LYS A 165 -5.30 -12.54 -6.56
CA LYS A 165 -4.52 -12.23 -5.35
C LYS A 165 -5.32 -11.22 -4.54
N TRP A 166 -5.28 -11.38 -3.23
CA TRP A 166 -6.00 -10.52 -2.30
C TRP A 166 -5.00 -9.81 -1.40
N ASP A 167 -5.25 -8.55 -1.08
CA ASP A 167 -4.41 -7.77 -0.18
C ASP A 167 -4.56 -8.24 1.28
N GLY A 168 -5.73 -8.81 1.63
CA GLY A 168 -5.97 -9.43 2.92
C GLY A 168 -7.01 -10.54 2.87
N ALA A 169 -6.89 -11.50 3.79
CA ALA A 169 -7.87 -12.55 4.02
C ALA A 169 -8.16 -12.69 5.52
N PHE A 170 -9.43 -12.86 5.85
CA PHE A 170 -9.93 -13.05 7.21
C PHE A 170 -10.68 -14.37 7.31
N HIS A 171 -10.52 -15.08 8.42
CA HIS A 171 -11.24 -16.31 8.70
C HIS A 171 -11.73 -16.35 10.13
N SER A 172 -13.05 -16.48 10.32
CA SER A 172 -13.62 -16.70 11.65
C SER A 172 -13.55 -18.18 12.00
N GLN A 173 -12.82 -18.53 13.05
CA GLN A 173 -12.77 -19.89 13.57
C GLN A 173 -14.11 -20.30 14.18
N THR A 174 -14.89 -19.34 14.68
CA THR A 174 -16.22 -19.59 15.26
C THR A 174 -17.26 -19.97 14.22
N THR A 175 -17.29 -19.28 13.07
CA THR A 175 -18.34 -19.48 12.05
C THR A 175 -17.86 -20.19 10.79
N GLY A 176 -16.55 -20.39 10.62
CA GLY A 176 -15.92 -20.93 9.42
C GLY A 176 -16.00 -20.00 8.20
N ARG A 177 -16.40 -18.74 8.40
CA ARG A 177 -16.60 -17.78 7.30
C ARG A 177 -15.32 -17.08 6.92
N TRP A 178 -15.25 -16.75 5.63
CA TRP A 178 -14.13 -16.06 5.01
C TRP A 178 -14.54 -14.68 4.54
N VAL A 179 -13.64 -13.72 4.69
CA VAL A 179 -13.71 -12.40 4.02
C VAL A 179 -12.39 -12.15 3.32
N VAL A 180 -12.44 -11.66 2.09
CA VAL A 180 -11.26 -11.19 1.34
C VAL A 180 -11.31 -9.69 1.16
N MET A 181 -10.13 -9.06 1.13
CA MET A 181 -9.98 -7.62 1.07
C MET A 181 -9.08 -7.19 -0.08
N GLU A 182 -9.47 -6.12 -0.76
CA GLU A 182 -8.68 -5.40 -1.77
C GLU A 182 -8.55 -3.94 -1.35
N ILE A 183 -7.35 -3.39 -1.49
CA ILE A 183 -7.00 -2.01 -1.16
C ILE A 183 -6.48 -1.33 -2.42
N ASN A 184 -7.16 -0.29 -2.88
CA ASN A 184 -6.69 0.49 -4.02
C ASN A 184 -6.32 1.92 -3.65
N HIS A 185 -5.12 2.33 -4.10
CA HIS A 185 -4.66 3.70 -4.06
C HIS A 185 -4.81 4.35 -5.43
N TYR A 186 -5.67 5.36 -5.52
CA TYR A 186 -5.98 6.09 -6.74
C TYR A 186 -5.17 7.40 -6.80
N GLY A 187 -3.87 7.26 -7.03
CA GLY A 187 -2.97 8.41 -7.24
C GLY A 187 -3.13 9.12 -8.59
N THR A 188 -3.95 8.59 -9.50
CA THR A 188 -4.15 9.14 -10.86
C THR A 188 -5.61 9.05 -11.30
N THR A 189 -6.14 10.14 -11.87
CA THR A 189 -7.44 10.20 -12.55
C THR A 189 -7.39 9.48 -13.91
N GLY A 190 -8.48 8.84 -14.36
CA GLY A 190 -8.57 8.19 -15.68
C GLY A 190 -9.67 7.11 -15.78
N SER A 191 -9.65 6.29 -16.84
CA SER A 191 -10.62 5.20 -17.09
C SER A 191 -10.40 3.93 -16.24
N LYS A 192 -9.21 3.77 -15.65
CA LYS A 192 -8.84 2.59 -14.84
C LYS A 192 -9.77 2.30 -13.67
N PRO A 193 -10.25 3.28 -12.89
CA PRO A 193 -11.07 2.98 -11.73
C PRO A 193 -12.50 2.55 -12.09
N ALA A 194 -13.00 2.96 -13.28
CA ALA A 194 -14.27 2.46 -13.81
C ALA A 194 -14.19 0.97 -14.15
N ALA A 195 -13.07 0.53 -14.75
CA ALA A 195 -12.82 -0.88 -14.99
C ALA A 195 -12.71 -1.66 -13.67
N ILE A 196 -11.92 -1.17 -12.70
CA ILE A 196 -11.75 -1.81 -11.38
C ILE A 196 -13.09 -1.96 -10.65
N ALA A 197 -13.92 -0.91 -10.64
CA ALA A 197 -15.23 -0.98 -9.99
C ALA A 197 -16.15 -2.03 -10.64
N ASN A 198 -16.17 -2.14 -11.96
CA ASN A 198 -16.97 -3.16 -12.66
C ASN A 198 -16.44 -4.58 -12.37
N ASP A 199 -15.12 -4.77 -12.38
CA ASP A 199 -14.49 -6.05 -12.06
C ASP A 199 -14.83 -6.46 -10.63
N TYR A 200 -14.79 -5.52 -9.68
CA TYR A 200 -15.08 -5.78 -8.27
C TYR A 200 -16.56 -6.03 -8.00
N ILE A 201 -17.48 -5.43 -8.77
CA ILE A 201 -18.91 -5.77 -8.73
C ILE A 201 -19.14 -7.22 -9.17
N ALA A 202 -18.47 -7.67 -10.24
CA ALA A 202 -18.55 -9.07 -10.67
C ALA A 202 -17.97 -10.00 -9.58
N ARG A 203 -16.84 -9.62 -9.01
CA ARG A 203 -16.14 -10.33 -7.93
C ARG A 203 -16.99 -10.50 -6.67
N GLU A 204 -17.67 -9.44 -6.21
CA GLU A 204 -18.63 -9.51 -5.10
C GLU A 204 -19.67 -10.61 -5.34
N ARG A 205 -20.27 -10.64 -6.54
CA ARG A 205 -21.32 -11.60 -6.88
C ARG A 205 -20.81 -13.03 -6.85
N GLU A 206 -19.63 -13.28 -7.43
CA GLU A 206 -19.02 -14.61 -7.46
C GLU A 206 -18.65 -15.10 -6.05
N LEU A 207 -18.07 -14.23 -5.22
CA LEU A 207 -17.72 -14.56 -3.84
C LEU A 207 -18.95 -14.80 -2.95
N LEU A 208 -20.01 -14.00 -3.13
CA LEU A 208 -21.24 -14.12 -2.36
C LEU A 208 -21.92 -15.47 -2.60
N LEU A 209 -21.87 -16.02 -3.83
CA LEU A 209 -22.35 -17.36 -4.15
C LEU A 209 -21.61 -18.46 -3.37
N LEU A 210 -20.34 -18.22 -3.04
CA LEU A 210 -19.50 -19.12 -2.26
C LEU A 210 -19.60 -18.87 -0.75
N GLY A 211 -20.40 -17.88 -0.32
CA GLY A 211 -20.48 -17.45 1.08
C GLY A 211 -19.23 -16.75 1.58
N VAL A 212 -18.39 -16.23 0.69
CA VAL A 212 -17.20 -15.45 1.01
C VAL A 212 -17.56 -13.96 0.96
N GLY A 213 -17.27 -13.22 2.03
CA GLY A 213 -17.45 -11.78 2.04
C GLY A 213 -16.33 -11.06 1.30
N PHE A 214 -16.62 -9.88 0.80
CA PHE A 214 -15.66 -9.04 0.10
C PHE A 214 -15.67 -7.63 0.69
N LEU A 215 -14.47 -7.13 0.99
CA LEU A 215 -14.23 -5.79 1.52
C LEU A 215 -13.34 -5.01 0.55
N TRP A 216 -13.86 -3.91 0.03
CA TRP A 216 -13.07 -3.04 -0.84
C TRP A 216 -12.73 -1.73 -0.14
N VAL A 217 -11.44 -1.45 0.03
CA VAL A 217 -10.93 -0.23 0.68
C VAL A 217 -10.22 0.66 -0.33
N THR A 218 -10.44 1.96 -0.22
CA THR A 218 -9.87 2.97 -1.14
C THR A 218 -9.21 4.10 -0.38
N ASP A 219 -8.28 4.83 -1.02
CA ASP A 219 -7.62 6.00 -0.42
C ASP A 219 -8.49 7.26 -0.28
N GLY A 220 -9.72 7.26 -0.83
CA GLY A 220 -10.66 8.39 -0.80
C GLY A 220 -10.34 9.55 -1.77
N LEU A 221 -9.14 9.64 -2.35
CA LEU A 221 -8.77 10.73 -3.28
C LEU A 221 -9.56 10.64 -4.60
N ALA A 222 -9.74 9.40 -5.06
CA ALA A 222 -10.57 9.02 -6.19
C ALA A 222 -12.03 9.52 -6.13
N TRP A 223 -12.56 9.69 -4.93
CA TRP A 223 -14.00 9.86 -4.71
C TRP A 223 -14.53 11.19 -5.25
N LYS A 224 -13.67 12.21 -5.31
CA LYS A 224 -14.05 13.53 -5.85
C LYS A 224 -14.26 13.50 -7.37
N ALA A 225 -13.50 12.68 -8.09
CA ALA A 225 -13.53 12.64 -9.56
C ALA A 225 -14.41 11.51 -10.13
N MET A 226 -14.86 10.55 -9.30
CA MET A 226 -15.45 9.28 -9.77
C MET A 226 -16.76 8.93 -9.08
N GLN A 227 -17.49 9.94 -8.62
CA GLN A 227 -18.77 9.78 -7.94
C GLN A 227 -19.77 8.86 -8.68
N PRO A 228 -19.96 8.91 -10.01
CA PRO A 228 -20.94 8.04 -10.68
C PRO A 228 -20.56 6.55 -10.59
N VAL A 229 -19.28 6.23 -10.77
CA VAL A 229 -18.77 4.86 -10.74
C VAL A 229 -18.82 4.30 -9.32
N LEU A 230 -18.37 5.08 -8.35
CA LEU A 230 -18.40 4.67 -6.94
C LEU A 230 -19.83 4.55 -6.44
N LYS A 231 -20.75 5.42 -6.86
CA LYS A 231 -22.18 5.29 -6.52
C LYS A 231 -22.75 3.95 -6.98
N ARG A 232 -22.40 3.50 -8.19
CA ARG A 232 -22.80 2.16 -8.67
C ARG A 232 -22.18 1.06 -7.82
N ALA A 233 -20.88 1.16 -7.52
CA ALA A 233 -20.23 0.19 -6.66
C ALA A 233 -20.85 0.11 -5.26
N PHE A 234 -21.22 1.25 -4.65
CA PHE A 234 -21.92 1.28 -3.36
C PHE A 234 -23.30 0.61 -3.37
N GLN A 235 -23.94 0.53 -4.55
CA GLN A 235 -25.23 -0.13 -4.69
C GLN A 235 -25.10 -1.65 -4.85
N GLU A 236 -23.93 -2.14 -5.25
CA GLU A 236 -23.73 -3.50 -5.74
C GLU A 236 -22.69 -4.29 -4.92
N ILE A 237 -21.77 -3.60 -4.26
CA ILE A 237 -20.75 -4.16 -3.37
C ILE A 237 -21.16 -3.83 -1.94
N ARG A 238 -21.30 -4.85 -1.10
CA ARG A 238 -21.84 -4.70 0.25
C ARG A 238 -21.01 -3.77 1.13
N PHE A 239 -19.69 -3.83 1.01
CA PHE A 239 -18.78 -3.00 1.80
C PHE A 239 -17.69 -2.36 0.95
N VAL A 240 -17.91 -1.08 0.63
CA VAL A 240 -16.91 -0.17 0.06
C VAL A 240 -16.53 0.87 1.11
N SER A 241 -15.25 1.02 1.39
CA SER A 241 -14.73 1.90 2.44
C SER A 241 -13.64 2.82 1.91
N THR A 242 -13.46 3.97 2.58
CA THR A 242 -12.18 4.69 2.51
C THR A 242 -11.27 4.24 3.63
N ILE A 243 -9.97 4.46 3.53
CA ILE A 243 -9.03 4.29 4.65
C ILE A 243 -9.54 5.06 5.88
N GLN A 244 -10.07 6.28 5.71
CA GLN A 244 -10.61 7.06 6.82
C GLN A 244 -11.84 6.38 7.46
N LEU A 245 -12.82 5.94 6.68
CA LEU A 245 -14.00 5.26 7.23
C LEU A 245 -13.63 3.92 7.89
N ALA A 246 -12.68 3.19 7.31
CA ALA A 246 -12.14 1.97 7.92
C ALA A 246 -11.57 2.24 9.31
N ARG A 247 -10.86 3.37 9.49
CA ARG A 247 -10.35 3.83 10.79
C ARG A 247 -11.44 4.19 11.78
N ASP A 248 -12.52 4.80 11.29
CA ASP A 248 -13.63 5.29 12.09
C ASP A 248 -14.62 4.18 12.49
N GLY A 249 -14.20 2.91 12.40
CA GLY A 249 -14.95 1.75 12.89
C GLY A 249 -15.75 0.99 11.82
N LEU A 250 -15.78 1.48 10.57
CA LEU A 250 -16.49 0.78 9.49
C LEU A 250 -15.87 -0.59 9.19
N LEU A 251 -14.55 -0.73 9.37
CA LEU A 251 -13.86 -2.01 9.16
C LEU A 251 -14.38 -3.07 10.13
N GLU A 252 -14.44 -2.75 11.43
CA GLU A 252 -14.96 -3.67 12.44
C GLU A 252 -16.43 -4.02 12.15
N HIS A 253 -17.25 -3.03 11.84
CA HIS A 253 -18.66 -3.24 11.50
C HIS A 253 -18.82 -4.19 10.30
N ALA A 254 -18.04 -3.96 9.23
CA ALA A 254 -18.07 -4.77 8.02
C ALA A 254 -17.67 -6.23 8.31
N LEU A 255 -16.56 -6.42 9.03
CA LEU A 255 -16.08 -7.75 9.42
C LEU A 255 -17.08 -8.45 10.34
N ARG A 256 -17.63 -7.78 11.36
CA ARG A 256 -18.68 -8.32 12.23
C ARG A 256 -19.89 -8.79 11.43
N SER A 257 -20.32 -7.99 10.46
CA SER A 257 -21.50 -8.30 9.64
C SER A 257 -21.27 -9.47 8.69
N MET A 258 -20.06 -9.68 8.19
CA MET A 258 -19.76 -10.74 7.22
C MET A 258 -19.33 -12.05 7.90
N LEU A 259 -18.53 -11.96 8.96
CA LEU A 259 -17.97 -13.09 9.71
C LEU A 259 -18.88 -13.57 10.83
N GLY A 260 -19.78 -12.73 11.35
CA GLY A 260 -20.71 -13.09 12.41
C GLY A 260 -21.74 -14.15 12.00
N PRO A 261 -22.47 -14.75 12.95
CA PRO A 261 -23.56 -15.69 12.64
C PRO A 261 -24.62 -15.07 11.70
N LYS A 262 -25.30 -15.92 10.92
CA LYS A 262 -26.33 -15.50 9.97
C LYS A 262 -27.61 -15.19 10.71
#